data_AF-A0A9P1C9N4-F1
#
_entry.id   AF-A0A9P1C9N4-F1
#
_cell.length_a   1.000
_cell.length_b   1.000
_cell.length_c   1.000
_cell.angle_alpha   90.00
_cell.angle_beta   90.00
_cell.angle_gamma   90.00
#
_symmetry.space_group_name_H-M   'P 1'
#
loop_
_entity.id
_entity.type
_entity.pdbx_description
1 polymer ?
#
loop_
_entity_poly.entity_id
_entity_poly.type
_entity_poly.pdbx_seq_one_letter_code
_entity_poly.pdbx_strand_id
1 'polypeptide(L)'
;MAESPVSPVTILATYKDLIICVVASALAGVGVGFFGCLLSSADKQRQLNGGKHTDCSRLRCVLGAVGSTIFGVLSLVGLAFGPVALVVVVRAGATLPANAFFSQVFHLRPLTTSDALGTLVTLSGVVCFTLFQGEPGPEVNVRVFLDFVERPVSIVWNSVLCVATLAGVFYMLEERLRRRSCLLRTRRLRSGRWPSFRNSRRTIKRAIRGEREEQNESQESQESDAEEKRKCCAKELKEVLAVCLVTSCSSAEMDVAAKGWAAALKEGPGAALESALFWLSIIVNVIFLVGMRAGTIIGCHRCDVLLFIPTSTVLNIFVSVATGLVVLEEWKQVASWTGLFASSLTVLGGIIMLVDGPAEDTQQETLAFSTDMVSEEEESTQSDEEVACVPALGDVEVDASEEDVEGRRATVSVSELLVTTKMHAIANMNKNHSRAVWWKIQRAQEDLDRMRHTGRWSSAPDLQSLARIADTRLEPENSRDRSRTIGHADSPHSLT
;
A
#
# COMPACT_ATOMS: atom_id res chain seq x y z
N MET A 1 0.42 50.29 -17.24
CA MET A 1 -0.39 49.57 -18.23
C MET A 1 -1.70 49.23 -17.55
N ALA A 2 -2.82 49.79 -18.02
CA ALA A 2 -4.13 49.49 -17.46
C ALA A 2 -4.60 48.15 -18.02
N GLU A 3 -4.79 47.16 -17.15
CA GLU A 3 -5.38 45.87 -17.53
C GLU A 3 -6.80 46.12 -18.04
N SER A 4 -7.05 45.73 -19.29
CA SER A 4 -8.39 45.77 -19.86
C SER A 4 -9.33 44.88 -19.01
N PRO A 5 -10.54 45.33 -18.68
CA PRO A 5 -11.47 44.57 -17.85
C PRO A 5 -11.74 43.20 -18.47
N VAL A 6 -11.40 42.14 -17.76
CA VAL A 6 -11.66 40.76 -18.16
C VAL A 6 -13.17 40.58 -18.33
N SER A 7 -13.61 40.09 -19.49
CA SER A 7 -15.03 39.90 -19.74
C SER A 7 -15.60 38.83 -18.80
N PRO A 8 -16.80 39.01 -18.22
CA PRO A 8 -17.42 38.02 -17.35
C PRO A 8 -17.65 36.66 -18.04
N VAL A 9 -17.72 36.65 -19.38
CA VAL A 9 -17.86 35.44 -20.19
C VAL A 9 -16.58 34.59 -20.14
N THR A 10 -15.41 35.23 -20.16
CA THR A 10 -14.12 34.56 -20.04
C THR A 10 -13.97 33.92 -18.67
N ILE A 11 -14.40 34.61 -17.61
CA ILE A 11 -14.38 34.09 -16.24
C ILE A 11 -15.24 32.82 -16.13
N LEU A 12 -16.47 32.84 -16.66
CA LEU A 12 -17.39 31.70 -16.58
C LEU A 12 -16.87 30.47 -17.36
N ALA A 13 -16.25 30.70 -18.53
CA ALA A 13 -15.65 29.62 -19.33
C ALA A 13 -14.49 28.94 -18.58
N THR A 14 -13.60 29.72 -17.96
CA THR A 14 -12.48 29.18 -17.16
C THR A 14 -12.98 28.34 -15.98
N TYR A 15 -14.03 28.79 -15.29
CA TYR A 15 -14.62 28.01 -14.18
C TYR A 15 -15.23 26.69 -14.64
N LYS A 16 -15.87 26.65 -15.81
CA LYS A 16 -16.45 25.42 -16.35
C LYS A 16 -15.38 24.36 -16.58
N ASP A 17 -14.27 24.72 -17.21
CA ASP A 17 -13.18 23.79 -17.51
C ASP A 17 -12.50 23.30 -16.24
N LEU A 18 -12.32 24.20 -15.25
CA LEU A 18 -11.79 23.84 -13.94
C LEU A 18 -12.71 22.83 -13.22
N ILE A 19 -14.02 23.05 -13.23
CA ILE A 19 -14.99 22.14 -12.61
C ILE A 19 -14.96 20.77 -13.30
N ILE A 20 -14.96 20.74 -14.64
CA ILE A 20 -14.87 19.48 -15.41
C ILE A 20 -13.56 18.76 -15.08
N CYS A 21 -12.45 19.49 -15.03
CA CYS A 21 -11.15 18.96 -14.65
C CYS A 21 -11.18 18.31 -13.26
N VAL A 22 -11.66 19.04 -12.24
CA VAL A 22 -11.72 18.55 -10.85
C VAL A 22 -12.65 17.34 -10.74
N VAL A 23 -13.85 17.39 -11.31
CA VAL A 23 -14.83 16.30 -11.24
C VAL A 23 -14.34 15.06 -11.98
N ALA A 24 -13.82 15.20 -13.20
CA ALA A 24 -13.29 14.07 -13.96
C ALA A 24 -12.09 13.42 -13.25
N SER A 25 -11.19 14.23 -12.68
CA SER A 25 -10.03 13.76 -11.93
C SER A 25 -10.42 13.06 -10.62
N ALA A 26 -11.40 13.61 -9.90
CA ALA A 26 -11.92 13.02 -8.68
C ALA A 26 -12.63 11.68 -8.98
N LEU A 27 -13.50 11.63 -9.99
CA LEU A 27 -14.17 10.40 -10.43
C LEU A 27 -13.16 9.34 -10.88
N ALA A 28 -12.13 9.75 -11.63
CA ALA A 28 -11.03 8.88 -12.01
C ALA A 28 -10.31 8.32 -10.77
N GLY A 29 -10.00 9.16 -9.78
CA GLY A 29 -9.38 8.73 -8.54
C GLY A 29 -10.24 7.74 -7.74
N VAL A 30 -11.53 8.05 -7.55
CA VAL A 30 -12.48 7.17 -6.86
C VAL A 30 -12.60 5.82 -7.57
N GLY A 31 -12.74 5.83 -8.90
CA GLY A 31 -12.81 4.60 -9.68
C GLY A 31 -11.55 3.77 -9.62
N VAL A 32 -10.36 4.40 -9.73
CA VAL A 32 -9.07 3.69 -9.56
C VAL A 32 -8.96 3.10 -8.16
N GLY A 33 -9.37 3.82 -7.11
CA GLY A 33 -9.42 3.30 -5.73
C GLY A 33 -10.34 2.09 -5.60
N PHE A 34 -11.57 2.19 -6.11
CA PHE A 34 -12.55 1.10 -6.09
C PHE A 34 -12.05 -0.17 -6.79
N PHE A 35 -11.61 -0.04 -8.04
CA PHE A 35 -11.13 -1.19 -8.81
C PHE A 35 -9.78 -1.72 -8.30
N GLY A 36 -8.97 -0.86 -7.66
CA GLY A 36 -7.78 -1.26 -6.91
C GLY A 36 -8.13 -2.18 -5.73
N CYS A 37 -9.13 -1.82 -4.91
CA CYS A 37 -9.63 -2.69 -3.85
C CYS A 37 -10.23 -4.00 -4.41
N LEU A 38 -10.91 -3.94 -5.55
CA LEU A 38 -11.47 -5.15 -6.20
C LEU A 38 -10.36 -6.13 -6.63
N LEU A 39 -9.26 -5.61 -7.19
CA LEU A 39 -8.06 -6.40 -7.51
C LEU A 39 -7.44 -7.01 -6.26
N SER A 40 -7.29 -6.21 -5.20
CA SER A 40 -6.75 -6.67 -3.91
C SER A 40 -7.63 -7.77 -3.29
N SER A 41 -8.95 -7.63 -3.36
CA SER A 41 -9.91 -8.65 -2.93
C SER A 41 -9.79 -9.95 -3.73
N ALA A 42 -9.62 -9.85 -5.05
CA ALA A 42 -9.40 -11.01 -5.91
C ALA A 42 -8.11 -11.76 -5.53
N ASP A 43 -7.03 -11.04 -5.23
CA ASP A 43 -5.77 -11.67 -4.80
C ASP A 43 -5.87 -12.26 -3.40
N LYS A 44 -6.51 -11.57 -2.43
CA LYS A 44 -6.78 -12.11 -1.10
C LYS A 44 -7.53 -13.44 -1.18
N GLN A 45 -8.54 -13.55 -2.06
CA GLN A 45 -9.25 -14.81 -2.31
C GLN A 45 -8.35 -15.88 -2.94
N ARG A 46 -7.50 -15.52 -3.90
CA ARG A 46 -6.52 -16.44 -4.50
C ARG A 46 -5.56 -16.99 -3.44
N GLN A 47 -5.06 -16.14 -2.54
CA GLN A 47 -4.17 -16.55 -1.44
C GLN A 47 -4.87 -17.50 -0.46
N LEU A 48 -6.14 -17.23 -0.13
CA LEU A 48 -6.95 -18.13 0.70
C LEU A 48 -7.14 -19.51 0.05
N ASN A 49 -7.25 -19.58 -1.27
CA ASN A 49 -7.42 -20.82 -2.04
C ASN A 49 -6.09 -21.52 -2.39
N GLY A 50 -5.04 -21.34 -1.58
CA GLY A 50 -3.74 -21.98 -1.81
C GLY A 50 -3.06 -21.54 -3.11
N GLY A 51 -3.35 -20.33 -3.58
CA GLY A 51 -2.78 -19.76 -4.81
C GLY A 51 -3.54 -20.09 -6.09
N LYS A 52 -4.60 -20.91 -6.02
CA LYS A 52 -5.46 -21.22 -7.18
C LYS A 52 -6.53 -20.15 -7.36
N HIS A 53 -6.66 -19.65 -8.58
CA HIS A 53 -7.75 -18.76 -8.94
C HIS A 53 -9.04 -19.56 -9.16
N THR A 54 -10.08 -19.26 -8.38
CA THR A 54 -11.48 -19.63 -8.66
C THR A 54 -12.04 -18.75 -9.77
N ASP A 55 -13.08 -19.19 -10.46
CA ASP A 55 -13.69 -18.43 -11.56
C ASP A 55 -14.19 -17.05 -11.10
N CYS A 56 -14.77 -16.97 -9.89
CA CYS A 56 -15.15 -15.69 -9.28
C CYS A 56 -13.95 -14.77 -9.05
N SER A 57 -12.81 -15.30 -8.59
CA SER A 57 -11.59 -14.48 -8.40
C SER A 57 -11.01 -14.01 -9.73
N ARG A 58 -11.10 -14.82 -10.80
CA ARG A 58 -10.68 -14.41 -12.15
C ARG A 58 -11.55 -13.30 -12.67
N LEU A 59 -12.87 -13.43 -12.53
CA LEU A 59 -13.82 -12.41 -12.97
C LEU A 59 -13.55 -11.08 -12.25
N ARG A 60 -13.39 -11.09 -10.93
CA ARG A 60 -13.04 -9.87 -10.15
C ARG A 60 -11.70 -9.28 -10.58
N CYS A 61 -10.70 -10.12 -10.86
CA CYS A 61 -9.40 -9.67 -11.35
C CYS A 61 -9.53 -8.97 -12.72
N VAL A 62 -10.29 -9.56 -13.65
CA VAL A 62 -10.53 -8.98 -14.98
C VAL A 62 -11.32 -7.68 -14.87
N LEU A 63 -12.41 -7.67 -14.09
CA LEU A 63 -13.21 -6.45 -13.84
C LEU A 63 -12.38 -5.35 -13.19
N GLY A 64 -11.52 -5.69 -12.22
CA GLY A 64 -10.59 -4.76 -11.59
C GLY A 64 -9.59 -4.18 -12.58
N ALA A 65 -9.00 -5.02 -13.44
CA ALA A 65 -8.05 -4.59 -14.46
C ALA A 65 -8.72 -3.68 -15.50
N VAL A 66 -9.86 -4.10 -16.05
CA VAL A 66 -10.62 -3.33 -17.06
C VAL A 66 -11.14 -2.03 -16.46
N GLY A 67 -11.80 -2.07 -15.31
CA GLY A 67 -12.35 -0.89 -14.64
C GLY A 67 -11.27 0.12 -14.27
N SER A 68 -10.17 -0.33 -13.66
CA SER A 68 -9.04 0.57 -13.35
C SER A 68 -8.44 1.20 -14.61
N THR A 69 -8.45 0.49 -15.75
CA THR A 69 -7.98 1.00 -17.04
C THR A 69 -8.92 2.06 -17.60
N ILE A 70 -10.25 1.81 -17.59
CA ILE A 70 -11.26 2.77 -18.03
C ILE A 70 -11.17 4.07 -17.22
N PHE A 71 -11.12 3.98 -15.88
CA PHE A 71 -10.99 5.17 -15.04
C PHE A 71 -9.60 5.82 -15.14
N GLY A 72 -8.56 5.05 -15.48
CA GLY A 72 -7.26 5.59 -15.86
C GLY A 72 -7.34 6.44 -17.14
N VAL A 73 -8.02 5.95 -18.17
CA VAL A 73 -8.25 6.72 -19.41
C VAL A 73 -9.15 7.93 -19.15
N LEU A 74 -10.17 7.79 -18.30
CA LEU A 74 -11.03 8.91 -17.88
C LEU A 74 -10.21 10.01 -17.18
N SER A 75 -9.14 9.68 -16.47
CA SER A 75 -8.25 10.69 -15.87
C SER A 75 -7.58 11.59 -16.89
N LEU A 76 -7.38 11.11 -18.13
CA LEU A 76 -6.80 11.90 -19.21
C LEU A 76 -7.77 13.00 -19.70
N VAL A 77 -9.08 12.81 -19.49
CA VAL A 77 -10.07 13.87 -19.76
C VAL A 77 -9.82 15.06 -18.84
N GLY A 78 -9.51 14.84 -17.56
CA GLY A 78 -9.15 15.93 -16.65
C GLY A 78 -7.94 16.73 -17.14
N LEU A 79 -6.92 16.03 -17.67
CA LEU A 79 -5.72 16.65 -18.25
C LEU A 79 -6.00 17.50 -19.48
N ALA A 80 -7.08 17.23 -20.22
CA ALA A 80 -7.46 18.04 -21.36
C ALA A 80 -7.98 19.43 -20.93
N PHE A 81 -8.58 19.54 -19.74
CA PHE A 81 -9.24 20.76 -19.26
C PHE A 81 -8.45 21.54 -18.20
N GLY A 82 -7.51 20.92 -17.48
CA GLY A 82 -6.76 21.61 -16.42
C GLY A 82 -5.27 21.28 -16.38
N PRO A 83 -4.50 22.01 -15.56
CA PRO A 83 -3.06 21.80 -15.44
C PRO A 83 -2.73 20.42 -14.86
N VAL A 84 -1.60 19.85 -15.26
CA VAL A 84 -1.19 18.48 -14.89
C VAL A 84 -1.10 18.35 -13.38
N ALA A 85 -0.48 19.32 -12.71
CA ALA A 85 -0.30 19.24 -11.26
C ALA A 85 -1.65 19.22 -10.50
N LEU A 86 -2.66 19.97 -10.96
CA LEU A 86 -3.99 19.98 -10.36
C LEU A 86 -4.68 18.62 -10.52
N VAL A 87 -4.70 18.09 -11.74
CA VAL A 87 -5.35 16.81 -12.08
C VAL A 87 -4.75 15.68 -11.26
N VAL A 88 -3.42 15.62 -11.20
CA VAL A 88 -2.69 14.57 -10.49
C VAL A 88 -2.98 14.62 -8.99
N VAL A 89 -2.97 15.81 -8.39
CA VAL A 89 -3.20 15.99 -6.96
C VAL A 89 -4.66 15.72 -6.59
N VAL A 90 -5.63 16.20 -7.37
CA VAL A 90 -7.07 15.89 -7.15
C VAL A 90 -7.33 14.40 -7.31
N ARG A 91 -6.78 13.77 -8.36
CA ARG A 91 -6.90 12.32 -8.57
C ARG A 91 -6.35 11.54 -7.40
N ALA A 92 -5.14 11.85 -6.94
CA ALA A 92 -4.54 11.17 -5.79
C ALA A 92 -5.32 11.42 -4.49
N GLY A 93 -5.71 12.68 -4.27
CA GLY A 93 -6.54 13.11 -3.14
C GLY A 93 -7.89 12.40 -3.08
N ALA A 94 -8.46 11.99 -4.21
CA ALA A 94 -9.68 11.20 -4.26
C ALA A 94 -9.42 9.68 -4.19
N THR A 95 -8.29 9.20 -4.74
CA THR A 95 -7.94 7.77 -4.77
C THR A 95 -7.71 7.21 -3.38
N LEU A 96 -7.02 7.96 -2.50
CA LEU A 96 -6.64 7.50 -1.17
C LEU A 96 -7.84 7.33 -0.22
N PRO A 97 -8.74 8.32 -0.06
CA PRO A 97 -9.98 8.14 0.70
C PRO A 97 -10.84 7.01 0.13
N ALA A 98 -10.96 6.94 -1.21
CA ALA A 98 -11.73 5.89 -1.85
C ALA A 98 -11.14 4.51 -1.55
N ASN A 99 -9.81 4.36 -1.58
CA ASN A 99 -9.14 3.11 -1.23
C ASN A 99 -9.37 2.74 0.24
N ALA A 100 -9.29 3.69 1.18
CA ALA A 100 -9.57 3.45 2.59
C ALA A 100 -11.03 3.02 2.81
N PHE A 101 -11.98 3.74 2.21
CA PHE A 101 -13.41 3.45 2.28
C PHE A 101 -13.76 2.09 1.65
N PHE A 102 -13.33 1.83 0.42
CA PHE A 102 -13.64 0.57 -0.25
C PHE A 102 -12.88 -0.61 0.35
N SER A 103 -11.70 -0.40 0.93
CA SER A 103 -11.01 -1.44 1.72
C SER A 103 -11.88 -1.96 2.86
N GLN A 104 -12.63 -1.09 3.53
CA GLN A 104 -13.61 -1.48 4.55
C GLN A 104 -14.79 -2.24 3.93
N VAL A 105 -15.37 -1.73 2.84
CA VAL A 105 -16.47 -2.40 2.11
C VAL A 105 -16.09 -3.83 1.69
N PHE A 106 -14.86 -4.03 1.20
CA PHE A 106 -14.35 -5.33 0.79
C PHE A 106 -13.76 -6.16 1.93
N HIS A 107 -13.87 -5.72 3.19
CA HIS A 107 -13.32 -6.39 4.37
C HIS A 107 -11.83 -6.74 4.21
N LEU A 108 -11.07 -5.83 3.60
CA LEU A 108 -9.63 -5.97 3.40
C LEU A 108 -8.88 -5.57 4.68
N ARG A 109 -9.24 -4.42 5.27
CA ARG A 109 -8.68 -3.84 6.51
C ARG A 109 -9.79 -3.06 7.27
N PRO A 110 -9.86 -3.13 8.61
CA PRO A 110 -10.71 -2.22 9.39
C PRO A 110 -10.22 -0.77 9.28
N LEU A 111 -11.14 0.19 9.30
CA LEU A 111 -10.80 1.61 9.24
C LEU A 111 -10.34 2.08 10.62
N THR A 112 -9.09 2.50 10.75
CA THR A 112 -8.57 3.04 12.01
C THR A 112 -8.76 4.55 12.07
N THR A 113 -8.72 5.13 13.27
CA THR A 113 -8.73 6.60 13.45
C THR A 113 -7.54 7.26 12.73
N SER A 114 -6.40 6.56 12.66
CA SER A 114 -5.22 7.02 11.90
C SER A 114 -5.50 7.10 10.39
N ASP A 115 -6.31 6.19 9.85
CA ASP A 115 -6.68 6.23 8.42
C ASP A 115 -7.57 7.43 8.11
N ALA A 116 -8.52 7.75 9.01
CA ALA A 116 -9.37 8.93 8.88
C ALA A 116 -8.55 10.23 8.98
N LEU A 117 -7.62 10.31 9.92
CA LEU A 117 -6.78 11.49 10.10
C LEU A 117 -5.79 11.66 8.94
N GLY A 118 -5.13 10.59 8.49
CA GLY A 118 -4.27 10.62 7.29
C GLY A 118 -5.03 11.02 6.03
N THR A 119 -6.29 10.59 5.90
CA THR A 119 -7.19 11.01 4.83
C THR A 119 -7.50 12.51 4.89
N LEU A 120 -7.87 13.04 6.07
CA LEU A 120 -8.14 14.47 6.26
C LEU A 120 -6.92 15.35 5.99
N VAL A 121 -5.75 14.93 6.49
CA VAL A 121 -4.47 15.62 6.25
C VAL A 121 -4.15 15.63 4.75
N THR A 122 -4.34 14.51 4.05
CA THR A 122 -4.14 14.42 2.60
C THR A 122 -5.09 15.36 1.85
N LEU A 123 -6.38 15.37 2.19
CA LEU A 123 -7.38 16.25 1.56
C LEU A 123 -7.09 17.73 1.82
N SER A 124 -6.68 18.08 3.04
CA SER A 124 -6.24 19.44 3.39
C SER A 124 -5.02 19.85 2.57
N GLY A 125 -4.02 18.97 2.45
CA GLY A 125 -2.85 19.19 1.61
C GLY A 125 -3.22 19.39 0.13
N VAL A 126 -4.15 18.59 -0.40
CA VAL A 126 -4.66 18.72 -1.78
C VAL A 126 -5.33 20.07 -1.98
N VAL A 127 -6.22 20.50 -1.07
CA VAL A 127 -6.89 21.82 -1.14
C VAL A 127 -5.87 22.97 -1.05
N CYS A 128 -4.88 22.88 -0.15
CA CYS A 128 -3.82 23.89 -0.09
C CYS A 128 -3.00 23.91 -1.38
N PHE A 129 -2.68 22.74 -1.95
CA PHE A 129 -1.94 22.63 -3.19
C PHE A 129 -2.69 23.33 -4.33
N THR A 130 -4.00 23.10 -4.46
CA THR A 130 -4.81 23.74 -5.51
C THR A 130 -4.86 25.27 -5.34
N LEU A 131 -4.92 25.77 -4.10
CA LEU A 131 -4.90 27.20 -3.82
C LEU A 131 -3.54 27.84 -4.13
N PHE A 132 -2.43 27.17 -3.83
CA PHE A 132 -1.08 27.71 -4.03
C PHE A 132 -0.51 27.49 -5.43
N GLN A 133 -1.13 26.62 -6.24
CA GLN A 133 -0.75 26.42 -7.64
C GLN A 133 -1.01 27.66 -8.51
N GLY A 134 -1.93 28.55 -8.11
CA GLY A 134 -2.26 29.77 -8.84
C GLY A 134 -3.25 29.57 -9.98
N GLU A 135 -3.34 30.55 -10.87
CA GLU A 135 -4.31 30.56 -11.96
C GLU A 135 -3.93 29.56 -13.06
N PRO A 136 -4.92 28.90 -13.69
CA PRO A 136 -4.65 28.02 -14.82
C PRO A 136 -3.98 28.81 -15.93
N GLY A 137 -2.86 28.29 -16.42
CA GLY A 137 -2.08 28.94 -17.48
C GLY A 137 -2.83 29.11 -18.79
N PRO A 138 -2.20 29.83 -19.74
CA PRO A 138 -2.76 30.00 -21.07
C PRO A 138 -3.01 28.65 -21.72
N GLU A 139 -4.04 28.60 -22.55
CA GLU A 139 -4.40 27.39 -23.28
C GLU A 139 -3.24 26.89 -24.14
N VAL A 140 -2.90 25.61 -23.99
CA VAL A 140 -1.82 24.96 -24.74
C VAL A 140 -2.35 24.51 -26.11
N ASN A 141 -1.96 25.22 -27.16
CA ASN A 141 -2.15 24.82 -28.56
C ASN A 141 -0.98 23.97 -29.06
N VAL A 142 -1.12 23.32 -30.22
CA VAL A 142 -0.08 22.43 -30.80
C VAL A 142 1.30 23.11 -30.88
N ARG A 143 1.36 24.36 -31.37
CA ARG A 143 2.63 25.11 -31.46
C ARG A 143 3.28 25.32 -30.10
N VAL A 144 2.50 25.75 -29.11
CA VAL A 144 2.98 25.99 -27.74
C VAL A 144 3.45 24.68 -27.10
N PHE A 145 2.73 23.57 -27.34
CA PHE A 145 3.13 22.25 -26.87
C PHE A 145 4.46 21.80 -27.48
N LEU A 146 4.66 21.97 -28.79
CA LEU A 146 5.92 21.63 -29.46
C LEU A 146 7.06 22.50 -28.92
N ASP A 147 6.84 23.81 -28.74
CA ASP A 147 7.82 24.71 -28.12
C ASP A 147 8.21 24.27 -26.71
N PHE A 148 7.28 23.68 -25.94
CA PHE A 148 7.57 23.12 -24.62
C PHE A 148 8.41 21.83 -24.69
N VAL A 149 8.09 20.93 -25.61
CA VAL A 149 8.79 19.64 -25.76
C VAL A 149 10.19 19.82 -26.37
N GLU A 150 10.38 20.76 -27.28
CA GLU A 150 11.66 21.01 -27.97
C GLU A 150 12.71 21.73 -27.10
N ARG A 151 12.31 22.24 -25.92
CA ARG A 151 13.24 22.92 -25.03
C ARG A 151 14.29 21.97 -24.46
N PRO A 152 15.54 22.45 -24.27
CA PRO A 152 16.62 21.63 -23.76
C PRO A 152 16.32 21.07 -22.36
N VAL A 153 15.67 21.85 -21.50
CA VAL A 153 15.28 21.41 -20.15
C VAL A 153 14.28 20.25 -20.20
N SER A 154 13.29 20.33 -21.11
CA SER A 154 12.30 19.28 -21.32
C SER A 154 12.94 18.01 -21.89
N ILE A 155 13.85 18.14 -22.86
CA ILE A 155 14.60 17.02 -23.43
C ILE A 155 15.44 16.33 -22.35
N VAL A 156 16.17 17.09 -21.53
CA VAL A 156 16.97 16.53 -20.41
C VAL A 156 16.08 15.83 -19.41
N TRP A 157 14.97 16.45 -19.00
CA TRP A 157 14.03 15.86 -18.05
C TRP A 157 13.43 14.54 -18.56
N ASN A 158 12.89 14.55 -19.78
CA ASN A 158 12.33 13.34 -20.41
C ASN A 158 13.40 12.26 -20.61
N SER A 159 14.64 12.64 -20.94
CA SER A 159 15.75 11.68 -21.03
C SER A 159 16.06 11.02 -19.68
N VAL A 160 16.04 11.80 -18.58
CA VAL A 160 16.22 11.27 -17.22
C VAL A 160 15.09 10.31 -16.85
N LEU A 161 13.84 10.67 -17.12
CA LEU A 161 12.69 9.78 -16.90
C LEU A 161 12.80 8.50 -17.71
N CYS A 162 13.16 8.59 -18.98
CA CYS A 162 13.33 7.44 -19.86
C CYS A 162 14.44 6.51 -19.33
N VAL A 163 15.60 7.05 -18.94
CA VAL A 163 16.70 6.28 -18.35
C VAL A 163 16.27 5.62 -17.04
N ALA A 164 15.53 6.34 -16.18
CA ALA A 164 15.00 5.80 -14.92
C ALA A 164 14.00 4.65 -15.17
N THR A 165 13.09 4.81 -16.13
CA THR A 165 12.14 3.76 -16.56
C THR A 165 12.90 2.55 -17.07
N LEU A 166 13.86 2.74 -17.98
CA LEU A 166 14.66 1.64 -18.54
C LEU A 166 15.46 0.93 -17.44
N ALA A 167 16.12 1.67 -16.54
CA ALA A 167 16.87 1.09 -15.42
C ALA A 167 15.97 0.24 -14.51
N GLY A 168 14.77 0.72 -14.17
CA GLY A 168 13.79 -0.03 -13.38
C GLY A 168 13.28 -1.28 -14.11
N VAL A 169 13.02 -1.20 -15.42
CA VAL A 169 12.62 -2.35 -16.25
C VAL A 169 13.74 -3.39 -16.34
N PHE A 170 14.98 -2.96 -16.59
CA PHE A 170 16.15 -3.84 -16.63
C PHE A 170 16.37 -4.53 -15.29
N TYR A 171 16.25 -3.81 -14.18
CA TYR A 171 16.33 -4.38 -12.84
C TYR A 171 15.26 -5.46 -12.62
N MET A 172 14.00 -5.19 -12.97
CA MET A 172 12.92 -6.16 -12.86
C MET A 172 13.14 -7.40 -13.75
N LEU A 173 13.66 -7.22 -14.96
CA LEU A 173 14.00 -8.31 -15.88
C LEU A 173 15.14 -9.17 -15.33
N GLU A 174 16.21 -8.54 -14.84
CA GLU A 174 17.36 -9.25 -14.26
C GLU A 174 16.94 -10.08 -13.05
N GLU A 175 16.18 -9.51 -12.12
CA GLU A 175 15.69 -10.24 -10.95
C GLU A 175 14.76 -11.40 -11.36
N ARG A 176 13.97 -11.23 -12.43
CA ARG A 176 13.13 -12.30 -12.99
C ARG A 176 14.00 -13.43 -13.58
N LEU A 177 15.06 -13.10 -14.31
CA LEU A 177 16.00 -14.08 -14.88
C LEU A 177 16.81 -14.80 -13.78
N ARG A 178 17.23 -14.07 -12.74
CA ARG A 178 17.94 -14.61 -11.58
C ARG A 178 17.07 -15.63 -10.84
N ARG A 179 15.80 -15.31 -10.58
CA ARG A 179 14.85 -16.25 -9.95
C ARG A 179 14.58 -17.49 -10.79
N ARG A 180 14.41 -17.34 -12.11
CA ARG A 180 14.25 -18.48 -13.03
C ARG A 180 15.48 -19.39 -13.01
N SER A 181 16.67 -18.81 -12.99
CA SER A 181 17.92 -19.57 -12.93
C SER A 181 18.05 -20.38 -11.63
N CYS A 182 17.66 -19.82 -10.48
CA CYS A 182 17.63 -20.56 -9.20
C CYS A 182 16.61 -21.71 -9.20
N LEU A 183 15.42 -21.49 -9.78
CA LEU A 183 14.40 -22.55 -9.91
C LEU A 183 14.86 -23.69 -10.84
N LEU A 184 15.58 -23.37 -11.91
CA LEU A 184 16.17 -24.39 -12.78
C LEU A 184 17.31 -25.15 -12.09
N ARG A 185 18.14 -24.46 -11.30
CA ARG A 185 19.23 -25.09 -10.52
C ARG A 185 18.70 -26.04 -9.44
N THR A 186 17.65 -25.63 -8.72
CA THR A 186 16.99 -26.49 -7.72
C THR A 186 16.25 -27.66 -8.35
N ARG A 187 15.58 -27.47 -9.50
CA ARG A 187 15.00 -28.60 -10.26
C ARG A 187 16.06 -29.60 -10.72
N ARG A 188 17.21 -29.14 -11.23
CA ARG A 188 18.31 -30.01 -11.68
C ARG A 188 18.91 -30.82 -10.52
N LEU A 189 19.03 -30.23 -9.33
CA LEU A 189 19.43 -30.95 -8.12
C LEU A 189 18.38 -31.95 -7.63
N ARG A 190 17.09 -31.68 -7.87
CA ARG A 190 16.00 -32.61 -7.51
C ARG A 190 15.86 -33.79 -8.48
N SER A 191 16.30 -33.63 -9.74
CA SER A 191 16.34 -34.73 -10.72
C SER A 191 17.57 -35.64 -10.58
N GLY A 192 18.58 -35.23 -9.81
CA GLY A 192 19.76 -36.05 -9.49
C GLY A 192 19.65 -36.65 -8.09
N ARG A 193 19.45 -37.97 -8.01
CA ARG A 193 19.66 -38.88 -6.86
C ARG A 193 19.84 -38.18 -5.50
N TRP A 194 18.80 -38.23 -4.67
CA TRP A 194 18.74 -37.74 -3.28
C TRP A 194 20.08 -37.86 -2.54
N PRO A 195 20.56 -36.79 -1.87
CA PRO A 195 21.67 -36.93 -0.94
C PRO A 195 21.23 -37.88 0.17
N SER A 196 21.90 -39.03 0.21
CA SER A 196 21.79 -40.01 1.28
C SER A 196 21.86 -39.30 2.64
N PHE A 197 20.89 -39.63 3.50
CA PHE A 197 20.62 -39.19 4.88
C PHE A 197 21.78 -39.32 5.89
N ARG A 198 23.05 -39.23 5.48
CA ARG A 198 24.21 -39.60 6.28
C ARG A 198 24.74 -38.51 7.22
N ASN A 199 24.30 -37.25 7.07
CA ASN A 199 24.79 -36.14 7.91
C ASN A 199 23.91 -35.81 9.14
N SER A 200 22.69 -36.35 9.25
CA SER A 200 21.80 -36.10 10.41
C SER A 200 22.27 -36.73 11.73
N ARG A 201 23.27 -37.64 11.70
CA ARG A 201 23.81 -38.28 12.93
C ARG A 201 24.95 -37.52 13.60
N ARG A 202 25.49 -36.46 12.97
CA ARG A 202 26.59 -35.66 13.57
C ARG A 202 26.09 -34.50 14.43
N THR A 203 24.88 -34.00 14.18
CA THR A 203 24.25 -32.92 14.97
C THR A 203 23.79 -33.40 16.35
N ILE A 204 23.33 -34.66 16.46
CA ILE A 204 22.86 -35.22 17.75
C ILE A 204 24.02 -35.42 18.76
N LYS A 205 25.26 -35.62 18.30
CA LYS A 205 26.42 -35.78 19.20
C LYS A 205 26.96 -34.47 19.78
N ARG A 206 26.56 -33.31 19.26
CA ARG A 206 26.97 -32.00 19.80
C ARG A 206 26.03 -31.48 20.88
N ALA A 207 24.78 -31.94 20.90
CA ALA A 207 23.76 -31.55 21.87
C ALA A 207 23.99 -32.05 23.32
N ILE A 208 25.03 -32.85 23.60
CA ILE A 208 25.29 -33.43 24.92
C ILE A 208 26.44 -32.71 25.66
N ARG A 209 27.12 -31.72 25.06
CA ARG A 209 28.37 -31.17 25.62
C ARG A 209 28.42 -29.64 25.85
N GLY A 210 27.29 -28.94 25.88
CA GLY A 210 27.31 -27.47 25.65
C GLY A 210 26.47 -26.56 26.54
N GLU A 211 26.06 -26.91 27.76
CA GLU A 211 25.21 -26.02 28.60
C GLU A 211 25.87 -24.69 29.05
N ARG A 212 27.16 -24.46 28.76
CA ARG A 212 27.85 -23.15 28.95
C ARG A 212 28.21 -22.43 27.64
N GLU A 213 28.06 -23.08 26.49
CA GLU A 213 28.23 -22.45 25.17
C GLU A 213 26.88 -21.91 24.63
N GLU A 214 25.75 -22.40 25.14
CA GLU A 214 24.39 -22.00 24.71
C GLU A 214 24.06 -20.51 24.91
N GLN A 215 24.66 -19.81 25.88
CA GLN A 215 24.43 -18.37 26.06
C GLN A 215 25.20 -17.51 25.04
N ASN A 216 26.43 -17.89 24.68
CA ASN A 216 27.17 -17.20 23.62
C ASN A 216 26.61 -17.55 22.23
N GLU A 217 26.20 -18.79 21.99
CA GLU A 217 25.54 -19.18 20.73
C GLU A 217 24.17 -18.51 20.55
N SER A 218 23.42 -18.27 21.64
CA SER A 218 22.12 -17.56 21.57
C SER A 218 22.28 -16.09 21.16
N GLN A 219 23.32 -15.42 21.64
CA GLN A 219 23.59 -14.02 21.28
C GLN A 219 24.11 -13.90 19.85
N GLU A 220 25.02 -14.78 19.42
CA GLU A 220 25.52 -14.82 18.04
C GLU A 220 24.42 -15.22 17.03
N SER A 221 23.51 -16.11 17.43
CA SER A 221 22.33 -16.48 16.63
C SER A 221 21.33 -15.33 16.50
N GLN A 222 21.10 -14.54 17.56
CA GLN A 222 20.21 -13.37 17.48
C GLN A 222 20.77 -12.26 16.58
N GLU A 223 22.08 -12.02 16.61
CA GLU A 223 22.72 -11.01 15.76
C GLU A 223 22.71 -11.44 14.28
N SER A 224 22.98 -12.72 14.01
CA SER A 224 22.87 -13.30 12.66
C SER A 224 21.46 -13.21 12.08
N ASP A 225 20.43 -13.54 12.89
CA ASP A 225 19.03 -13.44 12.46
C ASP A 225 18.60 -11.99 12.19
N ALA A 226 19.08 -11.04 12.99
CA ALA A 226 18.82 -9.62 12.78
C ALA A 226 19.48 -9.11 11.48
N GLU A 227 20.70 -9.53 11.18
CA GLU A 227 21.39 -9.15 9.95
C GLU A 227 20.71 -9.75 8.70
N GLU A 228 20.25 -11.01 8.75
CA GLU A 228 19.52 -11.64 7.66
C GLU A 228 18.18 -10.94 7.40
N LYS A 229 17.45 -10.57 8.45
CA LYS A 229 16.20 -9.77 8.35
C LYS A 229 16.45 -8.41 7.68
N ARG A 230 17.52 -7.71 8.06
CA ARG A 230 17.90 -6.42 7.44
C ARG A 230 18.21 -6.58 5.94
N LYS A 231 18.97 -7.62 5.56
CA LYS A 231 19.28 -7.94 4.15
C LYS A 231 18.02 -8.28 3.36
N CYS A 232 17.09 -9.04 3.94
CA CYS A 232 15.81 -9.37 3.31
C CYS A 232 14.96 -8.12 3.08
N CYS A 233 14.80 -7.27 4.11
CA CYS A 233 14.03 -6.03 4.02
C CYS A 233 14.62 -5.05 2.99
N ALA A 234 15.95 -4.87 2.97
CA ALA A 234 16.62 -4.03 1.99
C ALA A 234 16.40 -4.51 0.55
N LYS A 235 16.29 -5.83 0.34
CA LYS A 235 15.97 -6.40 -0.97
C LYS A 235 14.52 -6.09 -1.39
N GLU A 236 13.57 -6.29 -0.49
CA GLU A 236 12.15 -5.99 -0.75
C GLU A 236 11.95 -4.50 -1.05
N LEU A 237 12.59 -3.62 -0.28
CA LEU A 237 12.54 -2.19 -0.51
C LEU A 237 13.06 -1.80 -1.90
N LYS A 238 14.16 -2.39 -2.37
CA LYS A 238 14.68 -2.15 -3.72
C LYS A 238 13.71 -2.61 -4.80
N GLU A 239 13.03 -3.74 -4.61
CA GLU A 239 12.00 -4.22 -5.54
C GLU A 239 10.80 -3.26 -5.58
N VAL A 240 10.31 -2.82 -4.41
CA VAL A 240 9.23 -1.83 -4.31
C VAL A 240 9.62 -0.54 -5.04
N LEU A 241 10.80 0.01 -4.73
CA LEU A 241 11.28 1.25 -5.32
C LEU A 241 11.45 1.15 -6.83
N ALA A 242 11.99 0.04 -7.34
CA ALA A 242 12.14 -0.16 -8.78
C ALA A 242 10.79 -0.21 -9.51
N VAL A 243 9.79 -0.91 -8.93
CA VAL A 243 8.44 -0.95 -9.51
C VAL A 243 7.79 0.43 -9.45
N CYS A 244 7.86 1.11 -8.29
CA CYS A 244 7.34 2.45 -8.11
C CYS A 244 7.94 3.41 -9.14
N LEU A 245 9.27 3.41 -9.31
CA LEU A 245 9.97 4.26 -10.26
C LEU A 245 9.44 4.07 -11.69
N VAL A 246 9.32 2.82 -12.15
CA VAL A 246 8.76 2.52 -13.48
C VAL A 246 7.33 3.02 -13.60
N THR A 247 6.48 2.81 -12.59
CA THR A 247 5.09 3.28 -12.62
C THR A 247 4.99 4.80 -12.63
N SER A 248 5.87 5.50 -11.91
CA SER A 248 5.85 6.96 -11.76
C SER A 248 6.39 7.68 -12.98
N CYS A 249 7.50 7.21 -13.53
CA CYS A 249 8.03 7.75 -14.78
C CYS A 249 7.04 7.51 -15.93
N SER A 250 6.45 6.30 -16.02
CA SER A 250 5.40 6.02 -17.02
C SER A 250 4.18 6.93 -16.85
N SER A 251 3.75 7.19 -15.61
CA SER A 251 2.63 8.10 -15.34
C SER A 251 2.95 9.52 -15.81
N ALA A 252 4.16 10.01 -15.55
CA ALA A 252 4.58 11.34 -15.96
C ALA A 252 4.68 11.50 -17.49
N GLU A 253 5.25 10.52 -18.18
CA GLU A 253 5.33 10.52 -19.65
C GLU A 253 3.93 10.44 -20.27
N MET A 254 3.01 9.69 -19.65
CA MET A 254 1.59 9.65 -20.03
C MET A 254 0.93 11.02 -19.84
N ASP A 255 1.22 11.75 -18.77
CA ASP A 255 0.63 13.08 -18.55
C ASP A 255 1.10 14.10 -19.61
N VAL A 256 2.38 14.05 -20.03
CA VAL A 256 2.90 14.88 -21.13
C VAL A 256 2.26 14.50 -22.47
N ALA A 257 2.20 13.20 -22.77
CA ALA A 257 1.55 12.73 -23.98
C ALA A 257 0.06 13.07 -24.00
N ALA A 258 -0.61 13.10 -22.84
CA ALA A 258 -1.99 13.53 -22.71
C ALA A 258 -2.21 14.97 -23.17
N LYS A 259 -1.29 15.86 -22.80
CA LYS A 259 -1.29 17.25 -23.26
C LYS A 259 -1.08 17.36 -24.77
N GLY A 260 -0.26 16.50 -25.36
CA GLY A 260 -0.01 16.50 -26.80
C GLY A 260 -1.26 16.21 -27.64
N TRP A 261 -2.03 15.16 -27.30
CA TRP A 261 -3.26 14.87 -28.04
C TRP A 261 -4.40 15.84 -27.68
N ALA A 262 -4.44 16.35 -26.45
CA ALA A 262 -5.39 17.41 -26.07
C ALA A 262 -5.13 18.70 -26.86
N ALA A 263 -3.87 19.10 -27.03
CA ALA A 263 -3.48 20.25 -27.83
C ALA A 263 -3.88 20.07 -29.31
N ALA A 264 -3.73 18.87 -29.86
CA ALA A 264 -4.18 18.56 -31.22
C ALA A 264 -5.72 18.63 -31.36
N LEU A 265 -6.48 18.13 -30.38
CA LEU A 265 -7.95 18.20 -30.41
C LEU A 265 -8.51 19.62 -30.39
N LYS A 266 -7.77 20.59 -29.81
CA LYS A 266 -8.16 22.00 -29.82
C LYS A 266 -8.17 22.63 -31.21
N GLU A 267 -7.40 22.10 -32.16
CA GLU A 267 -7.46 22.52 -33.56
C GLU A 267 -8.72 21.99 -34.29
N GLY A 268 -9.50 21.14 -33.61
CA GLY A 268 -10.71 20.52 -34.11
C GLY A 268 -10.51 19.02 -34.37
N PRO A 269 -11.57 18.19 -34.24
CA PRO A 269 -11.46 16.74 -34.33
C PRO A 269 -10.98 16.25 -35.70
N GLY A 270 -11.36 16.94 -36.79
CA GLY A 270 -10.88 16.60 -38.14
C GLY A 270 -9.38 16.82 -38.30
N ALA A 271 -8.89 18.00 -37.93
CA ALA A 271 -7.47 18.33 -37.98
C ALA A 271 -6.64 17.45 -37.04
N ALA A 272 -7.16 17.14 -35.85
CA ALA A 272 -6.50 16.24 -34.90
C ALA A 272 -6.31 14.84 -35.46
N LEU A 273 -7.30 14.27 -36.15
CA LEU A 273 -7.20 12.93 -36.75
C LEU A 273 -6.21 12.86 -37.90
N GLU A 274 -5.97 13.98 -38.60
CA GLU A 274 -4.94 14.11 -39.63
C GLU A 274 -3.54 14.42 -39.05
N SER A 275 -3.48 14.88 -37.80
CA SER A 275 -2.24 15.27 -37.13
C SER A 275 -1.41 14.07 -36.69
N ALA A 276 -0.14 14.02 -37.12
CA ALA A 276 0.81 13.02 -36.64
C ALA A 276 1.06 13.12 -35.13
N LEU A 277 0.99 14.34 -34.56
CA LEU A 277 1.18 14.57 -33.13
C LEU A 277 0.11 13.83 -32.30
N PHE A 278 -1.15 13.90 -32.75
CA PHE A 278 -2.27 13.23 -32.08
C PHE A 278 -2.04 11.72 -31.99
N TRP A 279 -1.71 11.07 -33.12
CA TRP A 279 -1.47 9.63 -33.15
C TRP A 279 -0.23 9.21 -32.36
N LEU A 280 0.86 9.99 -32.45
CA LEU A 280 2.07 9.73 -31.68
C LEU A 280 1.78 9.82 -30.18
N SER A 281 1.09 10.87 -29.73
CA SER A 281 0.67 11.04 -28.34
C SER A 281 -0.24 9.92 -27.85
N ILE A 282 -1.16 9.41 -28.67
CA ILE A 282 -1.97 8.23 -28.32
C ILE A 282 -1.11 6.98 -28.18
N ILE A 283 -0.21 6.70 -29.13
CA ILE A 283 0.67 5.52 -29.08
C ILE A 283 1.54 5.55 -27.82
N VAL A 284 2.18 6.70 -27.55
CA VAL A 284 3.00 6.91 -26.35
C VAL A 284 2.18 6.69 -25.08
N ASN A 285 0.97 7.26 -25.02
CA ASN A 285 0.05 7.04 -23.90
C ASN A 285 -0.30 5.57 -23.70
N VAL A 286 -0.61 4.83 -24.77
CA VAL A 286 -0.97 3.41 -24.68
C VAL A 286 0.23 2.59 -24.17
N ILE A 287 1.44 2.86 -24.68
CA ILE A 287 2.66 2.16 -24.24
C ILE A 287 2.89 2.38 -22.74
N PHE A 288 2.86 3.64 -22.28
CA PHE A 288 3.09 3.95 -20.87
C PHE A 288 1.93 3.55 -19.96
N LEU A 289 0.69 3.57 -20.45
CA LEU A 289 -0.45 3.01 -19.74
C LEU A 289 -0.25 1.50 -19.50
N VAL A 290 0.16 0.74 -20.53
CA VAL A 290 0.47 -0.68 -20.39
C VAL A 290 1.65 -0.89 -19.44
N GLY A 291 2.71 -0.08 -19.55
CA GLY A 291 3.88 -0.12 -18.66
C GLY A 291 3.51 0.12 -17.20
N MET A 292 2.75 1.19 -16.92
CA MET A 292 2.24 1.54 -15.60
C MET A 292 1.37 0.41 -15.04
N ARG A 293 0.43 -0.13 -15.82
CA ARG A 293 -0.47 -1.21 -15.36
C ARG A 293 0.29 -2.51 -15.11
N ALA A 294 1.21 -2.88 -15.99
CA ALA A 294 2.08 -4.04 -15.79
C ALA A 294 2.93 -3.87 -14.52
N GLY A 295 3.48 -2.68 -14.30
CA GLY A 295 4.21 -2.29 -13.09
C GLY A 295 3.34 -2.46 -11.84
N THR A 296 2.13 -1.90 -11.81
CA THR A 296 1.20 -2.04 -10.68
C THR A 296 0.86 -3.49 -10.39
N ILE A 297 0.55 -4.31 -11.42
CA ILE A 297 0.23 -5.73 -11.25
C ILE A 297 1.44 -6.49 -10.67
N ILE A 298 2.64 -6.24 -11.20
CA ILE A 298 3.88 -6.85 -10.70
C ILE A 298 4.13 -6.41 -9.26
N GLY A 299 3.97 -5.12 -8.95
CA GLY A 299 4.13 -4.56 -7.62
C GLY A 299 3.19 -5.20 -6.61
N CYS A 300 1.90 -5.28 -6.92
CA CYS A 300 0.90 -5.94 -6.06
C CYS A 300 1.19 -7.43 -5.83
N HIS A 301 1.83 -8.12 -6.78
CA HIS A 301 2.21 -9.53 -6.61
C HIS A 301 3.51 -9.71 -5.81
N ARG A 302 4.40 -8.71 -5.83
CA ARG A 302 5.77 -8.83 -5.28
C ARG A 302 5.96 -8.14 -3.95
N CYS A 303 5.17 -7.13 -3.69
CA CYS A 303 5.30 -6.24 -2.56
C CYS A 303 4.07 -6.38 -1.66
N ASP A 304 4.20 -5.96 -0.41
CA ASP A 304 3.01 -5.71 0.40
C ASP A 304 2.18 -4.62 -0.28
N VAL A 305 0.93 -4.95 -0.64
CA VAL A 305 0.00 -4.04 -1.32
C VAL A 305 -0.24 -2.78 -0.49
N LEU A 306 -0.28 -2.93 0.84
CA LEU A 306 -0.50 -1.81 1.77
C LEU A 306 0.64 -0.81 1.74
N LEU A 307 1.87 -1.28 1.49
CA LEU A 307 3.02 -0.40 1.33
C LEU A 307 3.18 0.11 -0.10
N PHE A 308 3.00 -0.78 -1.07
CA PHE A 308 3.28 -0.49 -2.48
C PHE A 308 2.33 0.54 -3.07
N ILE A 309 1.01 0.40 -2.87
CA ILE A 309 0.03 1.32 -3.48
C ILE A 309 0.25 2.76 -3.02
N PRO A 310 0.37 3.06 -1.71
CA PRO A 310 0.60 4.43 -1.27
C PRO A 310 1.96 4.96 -1.73
N THR A 311 3.03 4.15 -1.66
CA THR A 311 4.37 4.56 -2.12
C THR A 311 4.38 4.88 -3.63
N SER A 312 3.75 4.03 -4.44
CA SER A 312 3.60 4.25 -5.88
C SER A 312 2.76 5.50 -6.15
N THR A 313 1.69 5.71 -5.40
CA THR A 313 0.83 6.90 -5.53
C THR A 313 1.61 8.18 -5.22
N VAL A 314 2.36 8.22 -4.12
CA VAL A 314 3.24 9.34 -3.74
C VAL A 314 4.21 9.64 -4.87
N LEU A 315 4.96 8.63 -5.31
CA LEU A 315 5.99 8.83 -6.31
C LEU A 315 5.38 9.26 -7.65
N ASN A 316 4.22 8.72 -8.03
CA ASN A 316 3.47 9.17 -9.21
C ASN A 316 3.11 10.65 -9.09
N ILE A 317 2.59 11.10 -7.94
CA ILE A 317 2.26 12.52 -7.74
C ILE A 317 3.50 13.39 -7.93
N PHE A 318 4.59 13.09 -7.21
CA PHE A 318 5.78 13.93 -7.24
C PHE A 318 6.41 13.98 -8.63
N VAL A 319 6.57 12.83 -9.31
CA VAL A 319 7.18 12.78 -10.64
C VAL A 319 6.28 13.43 -11.68
N SER A 320 4.96 13.22 -11.64
CA SER A 320 4.02 13.86 -12.57
C SER A 320 3.92 15.38 -12.35
N VAL A 321 3.85 15.85 -11.09
CA VAL A 321 3.83 17.29 -10.77
C VAL A 321 5.14 17.94 -11.23
N ALA A 322 6.29 17.34 -10.90
CA ALA A 322 7.59 17.85 -11.35
C ALA A 322 7.67 17.90 -12.87
N THR A 323 7.11 16.90 -13.56
CA THR A 323 7.05 16.88 -15.02
C THR A 323 6.17 17.99 -15.58
N GLY A 324 4.98 18.23 -15.01
CA GLY A 324 4.13 19.36 -15.40
C GLY A 324 4.83 20.71 -15.18
N LEU A 325 5.46 20.89 -14.03
CA LEU A 325 6.21 22.10 -13.69
C LEU A 325 7.38 22.33 -14.67
N VAL A 326 8.19 21.31 -14.95
CA VAL A 326 9.42 21.43 -15.75
C VAL A 326 9.14 21.43 -17.25
N VAL A 327 8.37 20.46 -17.75
CA VAL A 327 8.13 20.26 -19.19
C VAL A 327 7.14 21.29 -19.73
N LEU A 328 6.06 21.58 -19.01
CA LEU A 328 4.97 22.45 -19.48
C LEU A 328 5.06 23.87 -18.93
N GLU A 329 6.15 24.21 -18.23
CA GLU A 329 6.34 25.49 -17.54
C GLU A 329 5.20 25.90 -16.60
N GLU A 330 4.50 24.93 -16.01
CA GLU A 330 3.47 25.22 -15.00
C GLU A 330 4.09 25.94 -13.78
N TRP A 331 5.42 25.90 -13.61
CA TRP A 331 6.17 26.63 -12.60
C TRP A 331 5.93 28.14 -12.62
N LYS A 332 5.59 28.73 -13.78
CA LYS A 332 5.28 30.16 -13.92
C LYS A 332 3.93 30.55 -13.34
N GLN A 333 3.03 29.58 -13.17
CA GLN A 333 1.68 29.80 -12.66
C GLN A 333 1.63 29.71 -11.13
N VAL A 334 2.65 29.12 -10.50
CA VAL A 334 2.73 28.89 -9.06
C VAL A 334 2.62 30.21 -8.30
N ALA A 335 1.52 30.38 -7.56
CA ALA A 335 1.30 31.56 -6.73
C ALA A 335 2.24 31.62 -5.51
N SER A 336 2.55 30.46 -4.91
CA SER A 336 3.46 30.37 -3.77
C SER A 336 4.23 29.06 -3.74
N TRP A 337 5.55 29.13 -3.95
CA TRP A 337 6.44 27.96 -3.86
C TRP A 337 6.52 27.38 -2.45
N THR A 338 6.51 28.24 -1.42
CA THR A 338 6.53 27.78 -0.03
C THR A 338 5.22 27.10 0.33
N GLY A 339 4.09 27.62 -0.13
CA GLY A 339 2.77 26.99 0.03
C GLY A 339 2.65 25.66 -0.73
N LEU A 340 3.17 25.61 -1.97
CA LEU A 340 3.19 24.38 -2.77
C LEU A 340 4.10 23.31 -2.14
N PHE A 341 5.24 23.70 -1.59
CA PHE A 341 6.12 22.78 -0.88
C PHE A 341 5.49 22.28 0.43
N ALA A 342 4.94 23.19 1.25
CA ALA A 342 4.27 22.84 2.50
C ALA A 342 3.07 21.92 2.25
N SER A 343 2.22 22.22 1.27
CA SER A 343 1.11 21.35 0.89
C SER A 343 1.56 19.98 0.38
N SER A 344 2.65 19.92 -0.40
CA SER A 344 3.24 18.65 -0.84
C SER A 344 3.74 17.80 0.35
N LEU A 345 4.36 18.44 1.35
CA LEU A 345 4.77 17.78 2.59
C LEU A 345 3.56 17.31 3.41
N THR A 346 2.49 18.10 3.47
CA THR A 346 1.24 17.72 4.14
C THR A 346 0.60 16.51 3.46
N VAL A 347 0.51 16.48 2.12
CA VAL A 347 0.04 15.31 1.36
C VAL A 347 0.91 14.09 1.64
N LEU A 348 2.24 14.25 1.63
CA LEU A 348 3.18 13.17 1.94
C LEU A 348 3.00 12.65 3.36
N GLY A 349 2.88 13.55 4.35
CA GLY A 349 2.62 13.21 5.74
C GLY A 349 1.32 12.45 5.91
N GLY A 350 0.23 12.90 5.29
CA GLY A 350 -1.05 12.19 5.28
C GLY A 350 -0.93 10.78 4.71
N ILE A 351 -0.18 10.61 3.61
CA ILE A 351 0.05 9.29 3.02
C ILE A 351 0.91 8.40 3.92
N ILE A 352 1.94 8.95 4.55
CA ILE A 352 2.75 8.21 5.52
C ILE A 352 1.86 7.73 6.67
N MET A 353 0.96 8.56 7.19
CA MET A 353 0.02 8.14 8.25
C MET A 353 -0.92 7.01 7.80
N LEU A 354 -1.37 7.03 6.53
CA LEU A 354 -2.17 5.93 5.96
C LEU A 354 -1.38 4.61 5.86
N VAL A 355 -0.06 4.70 5.64
CA VAL A 355 0.84 3.53 5.54
C VAL A 355 1.25 3.01 6.92
N ASP A 356 1.56 3.90 7.85
CA ASP A 356 2.08 3.60 9.19
C ASP A 356 0.98 3.20 10.18
N GLY A 357 -0.29 3.25 9.78
CA GLY A 357 -1.44 3.00 10.65
C GLY A 357 -1.24 1.76 11.54
N PRO A 358 -1.62 1.85 12.82
CA PRO A 358 -1.10 1.00 13.88
C PRO A 358 -1.35 -0.47 13.55
N ALA A 359 -0.25 -1.24 13.49
CA ALA A 359 -0.35 -2.67 13.71
C ALA A 359 -0.75 -2.81 15.18
N GLU A 360 -2.05 -2.97 15.43
CA GLU A 360 -2.63 -3.07 16.78
C GLU A 360 -1.91 -4.17 17.59
N ASP A 361 -0.99 -3.76 18.47
CA ASP A 361 -0.58 -4.52 19.66
C ASP A 361 -1.63 -4.36 20.78
N THR A 362 -2.75 -3.64 20.54
CA THR A 362 -3.80 -3.39 21.52
C THR A 362 -4.51 -4.66 21.98
N GLN A 363 -4.45 -5.77 21.24
CA GLN A 363 -4.93 -7.06 21.77
C GLN A 363 -4.03 -7.63 22.88
N GLN A 364 -2.76 -7.22 22.95
CA GLN A 364 -1.83 -7.72 23.95
C GLN A 364 -1.93 -6.95 25.28
N GLU A 365 -2.25 -5.64 25.25
CA GLU A 365 -2.52 -4.86 26.46
C GLU A 365 -3.84 -5.25 27.14
N THR A 366 -4.91 -5.54 26.38
CA THR A 366 -6.18 -5.97 27.00
C THR A 366 -6.07 -7.37 27.62
N LEU A 367 -5.21 -8.26 27.07
CA LEU A 367 -4.91 -9.57 27.67
C LEU A 367 -3.98 -9.47 28.89
N ALA A 368 -3.01 -8.54 28.88
CA ALA A 368 -2.16 -8.27 30.05
C ALA A 368 -2.97 -7.64 31.20
N PHE A 369 -3.83 -6.66 30.90
CA PHE A 369 -4.67 -6.01 31.91
C PHE A 369 -5.75 -6.95 32.49
N SER A 370 -6.24 -7.92 31.71
CA SER A 370 -7.20 -8.92 32.21
C SER A 370 -6.55 -10.01 33.06
N THR A 371 -5.23 -10.16 33.03
CA THR A 371 -4.52 -11.19 33.82
C THR A 371 -4.17 -10.70 35.22
N ASP A 372 -4.04 -9.38 35.44
CA ASP A 372 -3.70 -8.79 36.76
C ASP A 372 -4.93 -8.47 37.64
N MET A 373 -6.17 -8.56 37.13
CA MET A 373 -7.39 -8.31 37.92
C MET A 373 -8.03 -9.58 38.52
N VAL A 374 -7.35 -10.73 38.54
CA VAL A 374 -7.88 -12.00 39.12
C VAL A 374 -7.05 -12.51 40.31
N SER A 375 -6.34 -11.64 41.03
CA SER A 375 -5.53 -12.05 42.19
C SER A 375 -5.77 -11.29 43.50
N GLU A 376 -6.83 -10.50 43.64
CA GLU A 376 -7.19 -9.86 44.92
C GLU A 376 -8.70 -9.95 45.21
N GLU A 377 -9.20 -11.17 45.46
CA GLU A 377 -10.37 -11.37 46.32
C GLU A 377 -9.98 -12.31 47.47
N GLU A 378 -9.48 -11.75 48.57
CA GLU A 378 -9.68 -12.32 49.90
C GLU A 378 -9.57 -11.22 50.99
N GLU A 379 -10.63 -11.17 51.80
CA GLU A 379 -10.78 -10.57 53.14
C GLU A 379 -11.10 -9.06 53.37
N SER A 380 -12.34 -8.90 53.87
CA SER A 380 -12.79 -8.10 55.01
C SER A 380 -13.56 -6.79 54.71
N THR A 381 -14.87 -6.73 54.95
CA THR A 381 -15.61 -6.48 56.22
C THR A 381 -15.89 -4.98 56.46
N GLN A 382 -17.12 -4.58 56.13
CA GLN A 382 -18.05 -3.76 56.93
C GLN A 382 -17.56 -2.41 57.53
N SER A 383 -18.13 -1.29 57.06
CA SER A 383 -19.11 -0.48 57.81
C SER A 383 -19.44 0.85 57.10
N ASP A 384 -20.71 1.24 57.22
CA ASP A 384 -21.30 2.51 56.80
C ASP A 384 -20.63 3.74 57.43
N GLU A 385 -20.43 4.82 56.66
CA GLU A 385 -20.70 6.18 57.16
C GLU A 385 -20.88 7.20 56.02
N GLU A 386 -22.01 7.91 56.12
CA GLU A 386 -22.44 9.08 55.37
C GLU A 386 -21.63 10.31 55.81
N VAL A 387 -21.25 11.23 54.91
CA VAL A 387 -21.15 12.71 55.15
C VAL A 387 -20.69 13.44 53.88
N ALA A 388 -21.38 14.54 53.60
CA ALA A 388 -21.15 15.51 52.53
C ALA A 388 -19.94 16.44 52.76
N CYS A 389 -19.36 16.97 51.67
CA CYS A 389 -19.20 18.42 51.40
C CYS A 389 -18.09 18.73 50.36
N VAL A 390 -18.47 19.56 49.39
CA VAL A 390 -17.62 20.44 48.56
C VAL A 390 -17.03 21.53 49.47
N PRO A 391 -15.75 21.97 49.36
CA PRO A 391 -15.44 23.09 48.45
C PRO A 391 -14.00 23.25 47.90
N ALA A 392 -13.96 24.07 46.83
CA ALA A 392 -13.01 25.14 46.51
C ALA A 392 -11.57 24.84 46.04
N LEU A 393 -11.31 25.42 44.86
CA LEU A 393 -10.09 26.07 44.36
C LEU A 393 -8.84 26.04 45.28
N GLY A 394 -7.74 25.57 44.70
CA GLY A 394 -6.38 25.88 45.11
C GLY A 394 -5.49 26.05 43.89
N ASP A 395 -4.93 27.24 43.74
CA ASP A 395 -3.97 27.66 42.72
C ASP A 395 -2.71 26.78 42.75
N VAL A 396 -2.21 26.41 41.56
CA VAL A 396 -0.88 25.81 41.39
C VAL A 396 -0.01 26.82 40.67
N GLU A 397 0.90 27.43 41.42
CA GLU A 397 2.02 28.24 40.95
C GLU A 397 2.86 27.45 39.95
N VAL A 398 3.07 28.05 38.78
CA VAL A 398 4.05 27.62 37.78
C VAL A 398 5.36 28.32 38.12
N ASP A 399 6.28 27.58 38.72
CA ASP A 399 7.63 28.04 38.97
C ASP A 399 8.47 27.81 37.72
N ALA A 400 8.98 28.90 37.15
CA ALA A 400 9.80 28.91 35.95
C ALA A 400 11.28 28.97 36.34
N SER A 401 11.96 27.83 36.27
CA SER A 401 13.42 27.77 36.26
C SER A 401 13.93 27.48 34.85
N GLU A 402 14.57 28.49 34.26
CA GLU A 402 15.41 28.38 33.07
C GLU A 402 16.66 27.56 33.43
N GLU A 403 16.80 26.36 32.86
CA GLU A 403 18.10 25.69 32.76
C GLU A 403 18.49 25.53 31.29
N ASP A 404 19.60 26.19 30.96
CA ASP A 404 20.36 26.06 29.72
C ASP A 404 20.82 24.61 29.52
N VAL A 405 20.12 23.88 28.65
CA VAL A 405 20.60 22.61 28.11
C VAL A 405 20.93 22.79 26.64
N GLU A 406 22.24 22.91 26.39
CA GLU A 406 22.88 22.89 25.08
C GLU A 406 22.72 21.49 24.46
N GLY A 407 21.52 21.21 23.96
CA GLY A 407 21.14 19.96 23.34
C GLY A 407 21.65 19.87 21.90
N ARG A 408 22.65 19.02 21.67
CA ARG A 408 23.01 18.50 20.34
C ARG A 408 21.74 18.06 19.61
N ARG A 409 21.30 18.86 18.63
CA ARG A 409 20.32 18.44 17.63
C ARG A 409 20.93 17.31 16.79
N ALA A 410 20.69 16.07 17.20
CA ALA A 410 20.80 14.93 16.30
C ALA A 410 19.73 15.12 15.20
N THR A 411 20.16 15.60 14.03
CA THR A 411 19.33 15.58 12.83
C THR A 411 19.17 14.12 12.42
N VAL A 412 18.19 13.42 12.98
CA VAL A 412 17.78 12.11 12.50
C VAL A 412 17.28 12.31 11.08
N SER A 413 17.93 11.66 10.11
CA SER A 413 17.51 11.82 8.72
C SER A 413 16.09 11.25 8.58
N VAL A 414 15.22 11.93 7.83
CA VAL A 414 13.85 11.44 7.56
C VAL A 414 13.88 10.00 7.02
N SER A 415 14.93 9.62 6.29
CA SER A 415 15.13 8.26 5.81
C SER A 415 15.43 7.24 6.91
N GLU A 416 16.07 7.62 8.03
CA GLU A 416 16.26 6.73 9.19
C GLU A 416 14.97 6.61 10.01
N LEU A 417 14.23 7.71 10.21
CA LEU A 417 12.95 7.70 10.96
C LEU A 417 11.86 6.88 10.24
N LEU A 418 11.78 6.98 8.90
CA LEU A 418 10.91 6.15 8.06
C LEU A 418 11.36 4.68 7.99
N VAL A 419 12.61 4.38 8.34
CA VAL A 419 13.15 3.01 8.30
C VAL A 419 12.97 2.31 9.65
N THR A 420 13.20 2.99 10.77
CA THR A 420 13.15 2.36 12.10
C THR A 420 11.73 2.04 12.55
N THR A 421 10.80 2.99 12.43
CA THR A 421 9.38 2.83 12.84
C THR A 421 8.65 1.80 11.97
N LYS A 422 9.00 1.78 10.68
CA LYS A 422 8.44 0.88 9.67
C LYS A 422 9.01 -0.53 9.76
N MET A 423 10.25 -0.71 10.21
CA MET A 423 10.83 -2.04 10.42
C MET A 423 10.16 -2.81 11.56
N HIS A 424 9.66 -2.11 12.59
CA HIS A 424 8.91 -2.75 13.68
C HIS A 424 7.49 -3.14 13.24
N ALA A 425 6.78 -2.26 12.52
CA ALA A 425 5.43 -2.53 12.02
C ALA A 425 5.41 -3.57 10.86
N ILE A 426 6.39 -3.55 9.95
CA ILE A 426 6.54 -4.56 8.87
C ILE A 426 6.96 -5.92 9.42
N ALA A 427 7.81 -5.95 10.45
CA ALA A 427 8.15 -7.19 11.14
C ALA A 427 6.90 -7.86 11.76
N ASN A 428 5.89 -7.06 12.15
CA ASN A 428 4.64 -7.53 12.73
C ASN A 428 3.53 -7.81 11.67
N MET A 429 3.49 -7.08 10.55
CA MET A 429 2.41 -7.18 9.55
C MET A 429 2.63 -8.17 8.40
N ASN A 430 3.81 -8.78 8.24
CA ASN A 430 4.06 -9.64 7.08
C ASN A 430 3.40 -11.04 7.16
N LYS A 431 2.11 -11.09 6.85
CA LYS A 431 1.23 -12.28 6.78
C LYS A 431 1.50 -13.20 5.58
N ASN A 432 2.28 -12.78 4.58
CA ASN A 432 2.73 -13.70 3.52
C ASN A 432 3.76 -14.71 4.07
N HIS A 433 4.48 -14.33 5.13
CA HIS A 433 5.36 -15.21 5.87
C HIS A 433 4.58 -16.18 6.78
N SER A 434 3.53 -15.71 7.47
CA SER A 434 2.67 -16.54 8.33
C SER A 434 1.83 -17.55 7.54
N ARG A 435 1.38 -17.22 6.32
CA ARG A 435 0.65 -18.16 5.45
C ARG A 435 1.55 -19.21 4.81
N ALA A 436 2.77 -18.88 4.44
CA ALA A 436 3.75 -19.88 3.97
C ALA A 436 4.22 -20.80 5.11
N VAL A 437 4.25 -20.30 6.35
CA VAL A 437 4.56 -21.06 7.56
C VAL A 437 3.38 -21.97 7.95
N TRP A 438 2.13 -21.50 7.88
CA TRP A 438 0.93 -22.34 8.07
C TRP A 438 0.82 -23.47 7.01
N TRP A 439 1.15 -23.18 5.74
CA TRP A 439 1.23 -24.22 4.70
C TRP A 439 2.39 -25.21 4.89
N LYS A 440 3.48 -24.84 5.59
CA LYS A 440 4.53 -25.77 6.04
C LYS A 440 4.08 -26.62 7.23
N ILE A 441 3.28 -26.06 8.14
CA ILE A 441 2.68 -26.77 9.27
C ILE A 441 1.67 -27.81 8.76
N GLN A 442 0.82 -27.45 7.81
CA GLN A 442 -0.15 -28.36 7.20
C GLN A 442 0.51 -29.47 6.37
N ARG A 443 1.65 -29.20 5.72
CA ARG A 443 2.46 -30.22 5.03
C ARG A 443 3.17 -31.16 5.99
N ALA A 444 3.62 -30.66 7.14
CA ALA A 444 4.16 -31.47 8.22
C ALA A 444 3.09 -32.37 8.86
N GLN A 445 1.82 -31.94 8.87
CA GLN A 445 0.68 -32.75 9.33
C GLN A 445 0.30 -33.85 8.31
N GLU A 446 0.42 -33.56 7.01
CA GLU A 446 0.29 -34.58 5.94
C GLU A 446 1.45 -35.59 5.93
N ASP A 447 2.67 -35.18 6.32
CA ASP A 447 3.78 -36.09 6.61
C ASP A 447 3.48 -36.98 7.85
N LEU A 448 2.64 -36.51 8.77
CA LEU A 448 2.22 -37.29 9.94
C LEU A 448 1.15 -38.34 9.60
N ASP A 449 0.12 -37.99 8.82
CA ASP A 449 -0.92 -38.93 8.38
C ASP A 449 -0.42 -39.97 7.36
N ARG A 450 0.55 -39.60 6.52
CA ARG A 450 1.24 -40.58 5.64
C ARG A 450 2.08 -41.58 6.43
N MET A 451 2.72 -41.15 7.53
CA MET A 451 3.40 -42.07 8.45
C MET A 451 2.43 -42.97 9.24
N ARG A 452 1.19 -42.54 9.45
CA ARG A 452 0.13 -43.31 10.12
C ARG A 452 -0.41 -44.46 9.25
N HIS A 453 -0.46 -44.29 7.93
CA HIS A 453 -0.97 -45.31 6.99
C HIS A 453 0.05 -46.37 6.54
N THR A 454 1.35 -46.14 6.71
CA THR A 454 2.41 -47.12 6.34
C THR A 454 2.57 -48.30 7.32
N GLY A 455 1.64 -48.48 8.27
CA GLY A 455 1.44 -49.75 8.98
C GLY A 455 2.62 -50.23 9.84
N ARG A 456 3.48 -49.33 10.33
CA ARG A 456 4.64 -49.68 11.15
C ARG A 456 4.62 -48.96 12.50
N TRP A 457 3.52 -49.10 13.22
CA TRP A 457 3.34 -48.52 14.56
C TRP A 457 2.66 -49.54 15.47
N SER A 458 3.45 -50.47 15.99
CA SER A 458 2.97 -51.46 16.97
C SER A 458 3.88 -51.59 18.19
N SER A 459 4.67 -50.56 18.54
CA SER A 459 5.39 -50.51 19.82
C SER A 459 6.17 -49.19 19.99
N ALA A 460 5.54 -48.15 20.52
CA ALA A 460 6.27 -47.04 21.15
C ALA A 460 5.33 -46.26 22.10
N PRO A 461 5.45 -46.42 23.43
CA PRO A 461 4.64 -45.71 24.41
C PRO A 461 4.99 -44.20 24.59
N ASP A 462 6.07 -43.71 23.99
CA ASP A 462 6.59 -42.35 24.23
C ASP A 462 5.99 -41.23 23.35
N LEU A 463 4.85 -41.48 22.68
CA LEU A 463 4.18 -40.47 21.83
C LEU A 463 2.83 -39.96 22.37
N GLN A 464 2.36 -40.46 23.51
CA GLN A 464 1.21 -39.87 24.22
C GLN A 464 1.55 -38.50 24.86
N SER A 465 2.82 -38.22 25.11
CA SER A 465 3.29 -36.93 25.64
C SER A 465 3.25 -35.80 24.60
N LEU A 466 3.51 -36.12 23.33
CA LEU A 466 3.46 -35.17 22.21
C LEU A 466 2.02 -34.90 21.72
N ALA A 467 1.09 -35.84 21.89
CA ALA A 467 -0.33 -35.62 21.61
C ALA A 467 -0.99 -34.66 22.61
N ARG A 468 -0.59 -34.67 23.88
CA ARG A 468 -1.15 -33.77 24.92
C ARG A 468 -0.76 -32.29 24.76
N ILE A 469 0.34 -31.99 24.07
CA ILE A 469 0.78 -30.60 23.83
C ILE A 469 0.01 -29.98 22.65
N ALA A 470 -0.57 -30.79 21.77
CA ALA A 470 -1.39 -30.32 20.65
C ALA A 470 -2.86 -30.05 21.04
N ASP A 471 -3.36 -30.64 22.13
CA ASP A 471 -4.77 -30.54 22.55
C ASP A 471 -5.11 -29.35 23.48
N THR A 472 -4.13 -28.58 23.97
CA THR A 472 -4.37 -27.46 24.93
C THR A 472 -4.49 -26.07 24.32
N ARG A 473 -4.62 -25.94 23.00
CA ARG A 473 -4.93 -24.65 22.36
C ARG A 473 -5.99 -24.83 21.29
N LEU A 474 -7.27 -24.66 21.67
CA LEU A 474 -8.35 -24.02 20.90
C LEU A 474 -9.72 -24.34 21.55
N GLU A 475 -10.16 -23.51 22.49
CA GLU A 475 -11.58 -23.27 22.75
C GLU A 475 -11.82 -21.76 22.58
N PRO A 476 -12.75 -21.34 21.70
CA PRO A 476 -13.50 -20.12 21.92
C PRO A 476 -14.94 -20.46 22.34
N GLU A 477 -15.34 -19.78 23.39
CA GLU A 477 -16.65 -19.83 24.02
C GLU A 477 -17.84 -19.61 23.08
N ASN A 478 -18.87 -20.33 23.48
CA ASN A 478 -20.25 -20.40 23.07
C ASN A 478 -21.01 -19.06 23.19
N SER A 479 -21.95 -18.79 22.27
CA SER A 479 -23.18 -18.07 22.63
C SER A 479 -24.39 -18.53 21.79
N ARG A 480 -25.34 -19.16 22.50
CA ARG A 480 -26.82 -18.96 22.56
C ARG A 480 -27.51 -18.38 21.31
N ASP A 481 -28.69 -18.79 20.87
CA ASP A 481 -29.87 -19.36 21.53
C ASP A 481 -30.87 -19.77 20.42
N ARG A 482 -31.59 -20.89 20.59
CA ARG A 482 -33.05 -20.98 20.31
C ARG A 482 -33.60 -22.36 20.64
N SER A 483 -34.26 -22.42 21.79
CA SER A 483 -35.30 -23.41 22.09
C SER A 483 -36.66 -22.98 21.51
N ARG A 484 -37.56 -23.97 21.39
CA ARG A 484 -39.02 -23.94 21.13
C ARG A 484 -39.47 -23.91 19.67
N THR A 485 -40.48 -24.67 19.22
CA THR A 485 -41.21 -25.92 19.60
C THR A 485 -42.39 -26.03 18.62
N ILE A 486 -42.88 -27.25 18.37
CA ILE A 486 -44.23 -27.60 17.82
C ILE A 486 -44.40 -27.33 16.31
N GLY A 487 -44.94 -28.22 15.48
CA GLY A 487 -45.57 -29.51 15.71
C GLY A 487 -45.95 -30.18 14.38
N HIS A 488 -46.21 -31.48 14.49
CA HIS A 488 -46.78 -32.36 13.46
C HIS A 488 -48.00 -31.79 12.74
N ALA A 489 -48.07 -32.04 11.43
CA ALA A 489 -49.31 -32.42 10.76
C ALA A 489 -48.98 -33.20 9.47
N ASP A 490 -49.27 -34.50 9.50
CA ASP A 490 -49.53 -35.32 8.32
C ASP A 490 -50.84 -34.86 7.64
N SER A 491 -50.90 -34.83 6.31
CA SER A 491 -51.88 -35.58 5.51
C SER A 491 -51.73 -35.34 3.99
N PRO A 492 -52.16 -36.27 3.12
CA PRO A 492 -51.80 -36.36 1.71
C PRO A 492 -52.92 -35.97 0.72
N HIS A 493 -52.57 -35.98 -0.57
CA HIS A 493 -53.41 -36.13 -1.77
C HIS A 493 -54.55 -35.12 -2.04
N SER A 494 -54.49 -34.44 -3.19
CA SER A 494 -55.49 -34.58 -4.27
C SER A 494 -55.14 -33.73 -5.51
N LEU A 495 -55.67 -34.20 -6.64
CA LEU A 495 -55.52 -33.75 -8.03
C LEU A 495 -55.94 -32.29 -8.29
N THR A 496 -55.22 -31.58 -9.16
CA THR A 496 -55.62 -31.22 -10.55
C THR A 496 -54.43 -30.65 -11.30
#